data_AF-A0A377CCZ6-F1
#
_entry.id   AF-A0A377CCZ6-F1
#
_cell.length_a   1.000
_cell.length_b   1.000
_cell.length_c   1.000
_cell.angle_alpha   90.00
_cell.angle_beta   90.00
_cell.angle_gamma   90.00
#
_symmetry.space_group_name_H-M   'P 1'
#
loop_
_entity.id
_entity.type
_entity.pdbx_description
1 polymer ?
#
loop_
_entity_poly.entity_id
_entity_poly.type
_entity_poly.pdbx_seq_one_letter_code
_entity_poly.pdbx_strand_id
1 'polypeptide(L)'
;MATDEHILASLEKYHEPYAIFDDYYCGAIWSATVLQEQGVAALPRFAPYAASDYCADVLRHINHPFALTLLIRVAGQTKRCHDRMTKAIAAFPHAAMAALTELLGQKEENSWRIMLMTMLISQPALAEQVIPWLSTPAVAVLKSCQQQLTQPSNHASADLLPAVVVSPPWLSKKKKSPIPVLDLAPLGIEPICYLTEEISNQLLAKYIWYSKHITVSHEESTTNLLARMGFQRRIAGTYIKAPEAVVEAWLNEDYSTLLSEFKVFHSPTGHYWQLGILTTLPLEKAVKAWNALTLSPHTDTEYSMLHFGLKGLPGLVNSLARYPQEALPITNYFAASELAPAVARAFNKLKTLRQDARSWLLKYPEHAHNRPATCGARQSR
;
A
#
# COMPACT_ATOMS: atom_id res chain seq x y z
N MET A 1 -2.63 -6.12 39.96
CA MET A 1 -4.05 -6.56 40.11
C MET A 1 -4.34 -7.83 39.31
N ALA A 2 -3.41 -8.30 38.49
CA ALA A 2 -3.46 -9.53 37.72
C ALA A 2 -2.80 -10.72 38.43
N THR A 3 -2.55 -10.67 39.74
CA THR A 3 -2.12 -11.82 40.56
C THR A 3 -3.24 -12.38 41.45
N ASP A 4 -4.39 -11.70 41.49
CA ASP A 4 -5.55 -12.13 42.28
C ASP A 4 -6.32 -13.20 41.51
N GLU A 5 -6.30 -14.42 42.02
CA GLU A 5 -6.89 -15.61 41.42
C GLU A 5 -8.42 -15.47 41.21
N HIS A 6 -9.11 -14.71 42.08
CA HIS A 6 -10.54 -14.47 41.98
C HIS A 6 -10.89 -13.46 40.87
N ILE A 7 -10.07 -12.43 40.70
CA ILE A 7 -10.21 -11.45 39.60
C ILE A 7 -9.90 -12.14 38.26
N LEU A 8 -8.86 -12.99 38.21
CA LEU A 8 -8.49 -13.73 37.02
C LEU A 8 -9.59 -14.72 36.57
N ALA A 9 -10.16 -15.48 37.51
CA ALA A 9 -11.28 -16.39 37.23
C ALA A 9 -12.55 -15.64 36.77
N SER A 10 -12.71 -14.39 37.20
CA SER A 10 -13.81 -13.53 36.76
C SER A 10 -13.58 -12.99 35.33
N LEU A 11 -12.34 -12.65 34.97
CA LEU A 11 -11.96 -12.17 33.64
C LEU A 11 -12.00 -13.26 32.56
N GLU A 12 -11.67 -14.50 32.91
CA GLU A 12 -11.75 -15.64 31.99
C GLU A 12 -13.17 -15.88 31.45
N LYS A 13 -14.21 -15.49 32.20
CA LYS A 13 -15.62 -15.56 31.76
C LYS A 13 -15.94 -14.58 30.63
N TYR A 14 -15.14 -13.53 30.44
CA TYR A 14 -15.34 -12.50 29.42
C TYR A 14 -14.46 -12.70 28.17
N HIS A 15 -13.83 -13.87 28.03
CA HIS A 15 -12.96 -14.22 26.91
C HIS A 15 -13.63 -14.11 25.53
N GLU A 16 -14.84 -14.65 25.42
CA GLU A 16 -15.59 -14.82 24.17
C GLU A 16 -16.31 -13.54 23.66
N PRO A 17 -16.90 -12.66 24.49
CA PRO A 17 -17.57 -11.48 23.96
C PRO A 17 -16.66 -10.26 23.67
N TYR A 18 -15.48 -10.14 24.30
CA TYR A 18 -14.70 -8.87 24.27
C TYR A 18 -13.27 -8.99 23.74
N ALA A 19 -12.83 -10.18 23.34
CA ALA A 19 -11.49 -10.42 22.80
C ALA A 19 -10.40 -9.62 23.52
N ILE A 20 -10.35 -9.71 24.85
CA ILE A 20 -9.68 -8.76 25.75
C ILE A 20 -8.25 -8.43 25.26
N PHE A 21 -7.41 -9.43 25.02
CA PHE A 21 -6.03 -9.23 24.59
C PHE A 21 -5.85 -8.82 23.11
N ASP A 22 -6.93 -8.79 22.34
CA ASP A 22 -6.97 -8.37 20.94
C ASP A 22 -7.81 -7.11 20.70
N ASP A 23 -8.21 -6.40 21.76
CA ASP A 23 -8.91 -5.13 21.63
C ASP A 23 -8.01 -4.09 20.91
N TYR A 24 -8.62 -3.33 20.00
CA TYR A 24 -7.92 -2.34 19.17
C TYR A 24 -7.24 -1.23 20.00
N TYR A 25 -7.87 -0.81 21.10
CA TYR A 25 -7.39 0.32 21.91
C TYR A 25 -6.50 -0.13 23.06
N CYS A 26 -6.86 -1.24 23.69
CA CYS A 26 -6.29 -1.65 24.97
C CYS A 26 -5.58 -3.01 24.94
N GLY A 27 -5.75 -3.82 23.88
CA GLY A 27 -5.27 -5.20 23.83
C GLY A 27 -3.76 -5.34 24.02
N ALA A 28 -2.97 -4.47 23.37
CA ALA A 28 -1.51 -4.44 23.53
C ALA A 28 -1.10 -4.01 24.95
N ILE A 29 -1.80 -3.03 25.54
CA ILE A 29 -1.52 -2.54 26.89
C ILE A 29 -1.81 -3.64 27.90
N TRP A 30 -2.97 -4.29 27.82
CA TRP A 30 -3.34 -5.38 28.72
C TRP A 30 -2.43 -6.59 28.57
N SER A 31 -2.06 -6.97 27.35
CA SER A 31 -1.08 -8.02 27.10
C SER A 31 0.27 -7.70 27.76
N ALA A 32 0.75 -6.45 27.63
CA ALA A 32 1.99 -6.00 28.27
C ALA A 32 1.90 -5.99 29.80
N THR A 33 0.80 -5.49 30.37
CA THR A 33 0.59 -5.46 31.83
C THR A 33 0.56 -6.87 32.43
N VAL A 34 -0.15 -7.80 31.78
CA VAL A 34 -0.22 -9.19 32.27
C VAL A 34 1.13 -9.88 32.15
N LEU A 35 1.90 -9.62 31.09
CA LEU A 35 3.29 -10.10 30.98
C LEU A 35 4.19 -9.51 32.05
N GLN A 36 4.02 -8.23 32.40
CA GLN A 36 4.80 -7.58 33.44
C GLN A 36 4.49 -8.13 34.83
N GLU A 37 3.22 -8.44 35.12
CA GLU A 37 2.80 -8.93 36.44
C GLU A 37 2.99 -10.45 36.62
N GLN A 38 2.72 -11.27 35.60
CA GLN A 38 2.76 -12.75 35.69
C GLN A 38 3.98 -13.38 34.98
N GLY A 39 4.73 -12.61 34.19
CA GLY A 39 5.85 -13.13 33.42
C GLY A 39 5.42 -14.23 32.45
N VAL A 40 6.18 -15.32 32.39
CA VAL A 40 5.96 -16.46 31.49
C VAL A 40 4.65 -17.21 31.79
N ALA A 41 4.16 -17.15 33.03
CA ALA A 41 2.90 -17.79 33.42
C ALA A 41 1.67 -17.18 32.71
N ALA A 42 1.81 -15.98 32.14
CA ALA A 42 0.76 -15.35 31.33
C ALA A 42 0.53 -16.03 29.98
N LEU A 43 1.54 -16.67 29.39
CA LEU A 43 1.50 -17.08 27.98
C LEU A 43 0.33 -18.02 27.61
N PRO A 44 -0.12 -18.97 28.45
CA PRO A 44 -1.30 -19.78 28.17
C PRO A 44 -2.57 -18.95 27.94
N ARG A 45 -2.68 -17.75 28.55
CA ARG A 45 -3.83 -16.86 28.39
C ARG A 45 -3.91 -16.26 26.98
N PHE A 46 -2.79 -16.19 26.28
CA PHE A 46 -2.72 -15.68 24.90
C PHE A 46 -3.01 -16.76 23.85
N ALA A 47 -3.10 -18.04 24.24
CA ALA A 47 -3.29 -19.14 23.30
C ALA A 47 -4.49 -18.97 22.36
N PRO A 48 -5.67 -18.52 22.83
CA PRO A 48 -6.82 -18.35 21.93
C PRO A 48 -6.67 -17.15 20.98
N TYR A 49 -5.82 -16.19 21.34
CA TYR A 49 -5.56 -14.96 20.57
C TYR A 49 -4.31 -15.07 19.68
N ALA A 50 -3.69 -16.24 19.58
CA ALA A 50 -2.46 -16.40 18.82
C ALA A 50 -2.62 -16.13 17.31
N ALA A 51 -3.82 -16.31 16.78
CA ALA A 51 -4.15 -16.03 15.38
C ALA A 51 -4.50 -14.56 15.10
N SER A 52 -4.73 -13.77 16.15
CA SER A 52 -5.25 -12.42 16.06
C SER A 52 -4.15 -11.41 15.73
N ASP A 53 -4.50 -10.15 15.44
CA ASP A 53 -3.51 -9.21 14.93
C ASP A 53 -2.68 -8.53 16.04
N TYR A 54 -3.29 -8.19 17.17
CA TYR A 54 -2.62 -7.42 18.23
C TYR A 54 -1.88 -8.33 19.21
N CYS A 55 -2.56 -9.35 19.74
CA CYS A 55 -1.96 -10.28 20.69
C CYS A 55 -0.80 -11.08 20.07
N ALA A 56 -0.97 -11.55 18.82
CA ALA A 56 0.09 -12.28 18.13
C ALA A 56 1.33 -11.42 17.83
N ASP A 57 1.17 -10.11 17.66
CA ASP A 57 2.31 -9.20 17.50
C ASP A 57 3.13 -9.10 18.79
N VAL A 58 2.46 -9.08 19.95
CA VAL A 58 3.13 -9.16 21.26
C VAL A 58 3.87 -10.50 21.40
N LEU A 59 3.23 -11.63 21.07
CA LEU A 59 3.86 -12.97 21.12
C LEU A 59 5.15 -13.04 20.29
N ARG A 60 5.19 -12.35 19.14
CA ARG A 60 6.36 -12.30 18.25
C ARG A 60 7.61 -11.73 18.94
N HIS A 61 7.44 -10.90 19.96
CA HIS A 61 8.52 -10.23 20.67
C HIS A 61 9.02 -10.99 21.91
N ILE A 62 8.47 -12.17 22.20
CA ILE A 62 8.80 -12.96 23.38
C ILE A 62 9.77 -14.08 23.02
N ASN A 63 10.97 -14.05 23.61
CA ASN A 63 11.96 -15.12 23.49
C ASN A 63 11.63 -16.31 24.41
N HIS A 64 10.54 -17.02 24.13
CA HIS A 64 10.13 -18.20 24.90
C HIS A 64 9.58 -19.30 24.00
N PRO A 65 9.98 -20.59 24.16
CA PRO A 65 9.53 -21.68 23.31
C PRO A 65 8.01 -21.80 23.23
N PHE A 66 7.31 -21.59 24.35
CA PHE A 66 5.84 -21.66 24.37
C PHE A 66 5.17 -20.57 23.52
N ALA A 67 5.73 -19.35 23.49
CA ALA A 67 5.18 -18.26 22.65
C ALA A 67 5.32 -18.61 21.16
N LEU A 68 6.45 -19.19 20.77
CA LEU A 68 6.66 -19.65 19.39
C LEU A 68 5.80 -20.87 19.05
N THR A 69 5.59 -21.78 19.99
CA THR A 69 4.64 -22.90 19.83
C THR A 69 3.24 -22.40 19.46
N LEU A 70 2.75 -21.34 20.11
CA LEU A 70 1.47 -20.72 19.77
C LEU A 70 1.45 -20.18 18.34
N LEU A 71 2.50 -19.44 17.93
CA LEU A 71 2.61 -18.88 16.58
C LEU A 71 2.76 -19.96 15.50
N ILE A 72 3.51 -21.03 15.75
CA ILE A 72 3.70 -22.15 14.82
C ILE A 72 2.38 -22.88 14.56
N ARG A 73 1.56 -23.09 15.60
CA ARG A 73 0.26 -23.77 15.48
C ARG A 73 -0.74 -23.01 14.60
N VAL A 74 -0.71 -21.68 14.62
CA VAL A 74 -1.64 -20.82 13.85
C VAL A 74 -1.08 -20.37 12.51
N ALA A 75 0.17 -20.70 12.19
CA ALA A 75 0.87 -20.22 10.99
C ALA A 75 0.15 -20.53 9.67
N GLY A 76 -0.62 -21.63 9.63
CA GLY A 76 -1.38 -22.05 8.46
C GLY A 76 -2.69 -21.29 8.21
N GLN A 77 -3.18 -20.47 9.16
CA GLN A 77 -4.51 -19.86 9.05
C GLN A 77 -4.55 -18.68 8.07
N THR A 78 -3.55 -17.78 8.12
CA THR A 78 -3.48 -16.61 7.24
C THR A 78 -2.04 -16.29 6.84
N LYS A 79 -1.88 -15.51 5.76
CA LYS A 79 -0.56 -14.98 5.34
C LYS A 79 0.10 -14.14 6.43
N ARG A 80 -0.69 -13.40 7.23
CA ARG A 80 -0.18 -12.59 8.34
C ARG A 80 0.37 -13.47 9.46
N CYS A 81 -0.32 -14.56 9.80
CA CYS A 81 0.16 -15.53 10.79
C CYS A 81 1.51 -16.15 10.37
N HIS A 82 1.64 -16.53 9.10
CA HIS A 82 2.90 -17.07 8.57
C HIS A 82 4.05 -16.06 8.60
N ASP A 83 3.80 -14.80 8.24
CA ASP A 83 4.79 -13.72 8.30
C ASP A 83 5.24 -13.43 9.75
N ARG A 84 4.30 -13.39 10.70
CA ARG A 84 4.61 -13.24 12.13
C ARG A 84 5.49 -14.37 12.65
N MET A 85 5.11 -15.62 12.37
CA MET A 85 5.88 -16.80 12.75
C MET A 85 7.31 -16.72 12.17
N THR A 86 7.45 -16.42 10.88
CA THR A 86 8.76 -16.34 10.21
C THR A 86 9.66 -15.27 10.86
N LYS A 87 9.10 -14.11 11.17
CA LYS A 87 9.83 -13.03 11.88
C LYS A 87 10.22 -13.43 13.30
N ALA A 88 9.35 -14.12 14.03
CA ALA A 88 9.64 -14.59 15.39
C ALA A 88 10.77 -15.64 15.39
N ILE A 89 10.74 -16.59 14.43
CA ILE A 89 11.78 -17.61 14.25
C ILE A 89 13.12 -16.97 13.91
N ALA A 90 13.13 -15.96 13.03
CA ALA A 90 14.34 -15.24 12.67
C ALA A 90 14.93 -14.44 13.85
N ALA A 91 14.09 -13.89 14.72
CA ALA A 91 14.53 -13.16 15.91
C ALA A 91 15.05 -14.09 17.02
N PHE A 92 14.41 -15.24 17.22
CA PHE A 92 14.68 -16.14 18.34
C PHE A 92 14.89 -17.60 17.88
N PRO A 93 15.99 -17.91 17.18
CA PRO A 93 16.20 -19.22 16.58
C PRO A 93 16.38 -20.35 17.61
N HIS A 94 16.95 -20.08 18.79
CA HIS A 94 17.06 -21.07 19.88
C HIS A 94 15.70 -21.53 20.41
N ALA A 95 14.84 -20.57 20.76
CA ALA A 95 13.49 -20.86 21.25
C ALA A 95 12.62 -21.50 20.16
N ALA A 96 12.84 -21.11 18.89
CA ALA A 96 12.10 -21.66 17.76
C ALA A 96 12.46 -23.12 17.51
N MET A 97 13.75 -23.45 17.57
CA MET A 97 14.21 -24.83 17.44
C MET A 97 13.64 -25.69 18.57
N ALA A 98 13.68 -25.18 19.81
CA ALA A 98 13.09 -25.88 20.96
C ALA A 98 11.59 -26.14 20.79
N ALA A 99 10.84 -25.12 20.37
CA ALA A 99 9.40 -25.21 20.14
C ALA A 99 9.05 -26.24 19.06
N LEU A 100 9.77 -26.23 17.93
CA LEU A 100 9.56 -27.16 16.83
C LEU A 100 9.89 -28.60 17.22
N THR A 101 10.99 -28.83 17.95
CA THR A 101 11.37 -30.17 18.41
C THR A 101 10.38 -30.74 19.43
N GLU A 102 9.87 -29.91 20.35
CA GLU A 102 8.85 -30.32 21.31
C GLU A 102 7.53 -30.63 20.63
N LEU A 103 7.10 -29.82 19.67
CA LEU A 103 5.90 -30.08 18.88
C LEU A 103 6.01 -31.38 18.08
N LEU A 104 7.15 -31.63 17.44
CA LEU A 104 7.40 -32.87 16.70
C LEU A 104 7.53 -34.10 17.60
N GLY A 105 7.95 -33.93 18.85
CA GLY A 105 7.95 -35.00 19.85
C GLY A 105 6.54 -35.42 20.28
N GLN A 106 5.55 -34.53 20.15
CA GLN A 106 4.14 -34.80 20.48
C GLN A 106 3.34 -35.28 19.26
N LYS A 107 3.54 -34.64 18.10
CA LYS A 107 2.80 -34.93 16.88
C LYS A 107 3.70 -34.71 15.67
N GLU A 108 3.78 -35.72 14.83
CA GLU A 108 4.56 -35.66 13.60
C GLU A 108 3.80 -34.89 12.50
N GLU A 109 4.31 -33.72 12.12
CA GLU A 109 3.79 -32.92 11.01
C GLU A 109 4.90 -32.57 10.01
N ASN A 110 4.64 -32.79 8.72
CA ASN A 110 5.62 -32.57 7.66
C ASN A 110 6.06 -31.10 7.55
N SER A 111 5.14 -30.15 7.75
CA SER A 111 5.42 -28.71 7.73
C SER A 111 6.46 -28.33 8.80
N TRP A 112 6.25 -28.76 10.05
CA TRP A 112 7.15 -28.50 11.17
C TRP A 112 8.50 -29.17 10.97
N ARG A 113 8.53 -30.40 10.43
CA ARG A 113 9.79 -31.10 10.10
C ARG A 113 10.59 -30.34 9.04
N ILE A 114 9.95 -29.85 7.98
CA ILE A 114 10.64 -29.04 6.94
C ILE A 114 11.23 -27.77 7.56
N MET A 115 10.49 -27.08 8.44
CA MET A 115 10.98 -25.90 9.13
C MET A 115 12.18 -26.21 10.04
N LEU A 116 12.10 -27.28 10.83
CA LEU A 116 13.21 -27.72 11.70
C LEU A 116 14.45 -28.07 10.87
N MET A 117 14.30 -28.82 9.78
CA MET A 117 15.41 -29.16 8.88
C MET A 117 16.04 -27.93 8.25
N THR A 118 15.22 -26.96 7.81
CA THR A 118 15.72 -25.68 7.25
C THR A 118 16.56 -24.92 8.28
N MET A 119 16.13 -24.90 9.54
CA MET A 119 16.88 -24.28 10.63
C MET A 119 18.17 -25.01 10.96
N LEU A 120 18.16 -26.35 10.98
CA LEU A 120 19.35 -27.17 11.22
C LEU A 120 20.40 -27.02 10.11
N ILE A 121 19.97 -26.92 8.85
CA ILE A 121 20.86 -26.64 7.71
C ILE A 121 21.49 -25.25 7.85
N SER A 122 20.70 -24.26 8.25
CA SER A 122 21.16 -22.87 8.34
C SER A 122 22.07 -22.62 9.54
N GLN A 123 21.79 -23.26 10.69
CA GLN A 123 22.44 -22.99 11.98
C GLN A 123 22.63 -24.30 12.80
N PRO A 124 23.50 -25.22 12.37
CA PRO A 124 23.65 -26.53 12.99
C PRO A 124 24.14 -26.49 14.45
N ALA A 125 24.96 -25.48 14.80
CA ALA A 125 25.51 -25.30 16.15
C ALA A 125 24.44 -25.04 17.22
N LEU A 126 23.24 -24.57 16.85
CA LEU A 126 22.15 -24.32 17.79
C LEU A 126 21.55 -25.59 18.36
N ALA A 127 21.61 -26.70 17.61
CA ALA A 127 21.01 -27.95 18.01
C ALA A 127 21.58 -28.44 19.34
N GLU A 128 22.90 -28.43 19.50
CA GLU A 128 23.58 -28.86 20.73
C GLU A 128 23.27 -27.96 21.92
N GLN A 129 23.15 -26.65 21.68
CA GLN A 129 22.83 -25.68 22.72
C GLN A 129 21.45 -25.91 23.29
N VAL A 130 20.47 -26.34 22.47
CA VAL A 130 19.08 -26.47 22.89
C VAL A 130 18.79 -27.78 23.64
N ILE A 131 19.60 -28.84 23.45
CA ILE A 131 19.43 -30.17 24.08
C ILE A 131 19.13 -30.14 25.59
N PRO A 132 19.81 -29.33 26.43
CA PRO A 132 19.57 -29.33 27.88
C PRO A 132 18.15 -28.89 28.29
N TRP A 133 17.43 -28.18 27.42
CA TRP A 133 16.10 -27.65 27.70
C TRP A 133 14.97 -28.46 27.05
N LEU A 134 15.30 -29.60 26.42
CA LEU A 134 14.35 -30.45 25.72
C LEU A 134 13.92 -31.67 26.53
N SER A 135 12.69 -32.10 26.27
CA SER A 135 12.18 -33.40 26.71
C SER A 135 12.88 -34.55 25.99
N THR A 136 12.92 -35.73 26.62
CA THR A 136 13.48 -36.95 26.04
C THR A 136 12.97 -37.26 24.62
N PRO A 137 11.66 -37.19 24.31
CA PRO A 137 11.18 -37.41 22.93
C PRO A 137 11.64 -36.31 21.96
N ALA A 138 11.69 -35.05 22.39
CA ALA A 138 12.17 -33.95 21.55
C ALA A 138 13.67 -34.08 21.21
N VAL A 139 14.49 -34.56 22.16
CA VAL A 139 15.91 -34.86 21.92
C VAL A 139 16.06 -35.99 20.89
N ALA A 140 15.21 -37.03 20.93
CA ALA A 140 15.25 -38.11 19.95
C ALA A 140 14.92 -37.61 18.54
N VAL A 141 13.92 -36.74 18.40
CA VAL A 141 13.58 -36.09 17.11
C VAL A 141 14.74 -35.25 16.59
N LEU A 142 15.33 -34.40 17.44
CA LEU A 142 16.44 -33.54 17.04
C LEU A 142 17.64 -34.36 16.55
N LYS A 143 18.03 -35.40 17.29
CA LYS A 143 19.12 -36.31 16.90
C LYS A 143 18.82 -37.06 15.60
N SER A 144 17.58 -37.50 15.40
CA SER A 144 17.15 -38.14 14.15
C SER A 144 17.30 -37.19 12.95
N CYS A 145 16.85 -35.93 13.10
CA CYS A 145 17.03 -34.90 12.08
C CYS A 145 18.51 -34.58 11.81
N GLN A 146 19.35 -34.51 12.84
CA GLN A 146 20.79 -34.33 12.66
C GLN A 146 21.44 -35.51 11.92
N GLN A 147 21.06 -36.74 12.25
CA GLN A 147 21.54 -37.95 11.56
C GLN A 147 21.18 -37.92 10.07
N GLN A 148 19.95 -37.52 9.73
CA GLN A 148 19.50 -37.37 8.33
C GLN A 148 20.35 -36.36 7.55
N LEU A 149 20.83 -35.29 8.17
CA LEU A 149 21.70 -34.30 7.53
C LEU A 149 23.13 -34.81 7.30
N THR A 150 23.63 -35.67 8.19
CA THR A 150 24.97 -36.26 8.07
C THR A 150 25.02 -37.51 7.19
N GLN A 151 23.87 -38.04 6.75
CA GLN A 151 23.88 -39.18 5.85
C GLN A 151 24.57 -38.81 4.52
N PRO A 152 25.58 -39.56 4.08
CA PRO A 152 26.26 -39.29 2.82
C PRO A 152 25.27 -39.52 1.67
N SER A 153 24.74 -38.43 1.14
CA SER A 153 23.97 -38.41 -0.09
C SER A 153 24.92 -38.23 -1.27
N ASN A 154 24.79 -39.08 -2.29
CA ASN A 154 25.55 -38.97 -3.55
C ASN A 154 25.12 -37.71 -4.31
N HIS A 155 25.66 -36.56 -3.94
CA HIS A 155 25.53 -35.33 -4.70
C HIS A 155 26.71 -35.20 -5.68
N ALA A 156 26.42 -34.76 -6.90
CA ALA A 156 27.46 -34.39 -7.85
C ALA A 156 28.25 -33.19 -7.27
N SER A 157 29.58 -33.31 -7.19
CA SER A 157 30.45 -32.20 -6.80
C SER A 157 30.34 -31.06 -7.80
N ALA A 158 30.74 -29.84 -7.40
CA ALA A 158 30.72 -28.68 -8.28
C ALA A 158 31.50 -28.91 -9.60
N ASP A 159 32.51 -29.77 -9.58
CA ASP A 159 33.34 -30.17 -10.73
C ASP A 159 32.60 -31.09 -11.73
N LEU A 160 31.52 -31.75 -11.28
CA LEU A 160 30.67 -32.60 -12.10
C LEU A 160 29.43 -31.87 -12.63
N LEU A 161 29.22 -30.60 -12.24
CA LEU A 161 28.09 -29.79 -12.68
C LEU A 161 28.43 -29.02 -13.97
N PRO A 162 27.51 -28.95 -14.95
CA PRO A 162 27.70 -28.14 -16.15
C PRO A 162 27.93 -26.66 -15.83
N ALA A 163 28.76 -25.98 -16.63
CA ALA A 163 29.09 -24.56 -16.44
C ALA A 163 27.87 -23.62 -16.39
N VAL A 164 26.75 -23.99 -17.02
CA VAL A 164 25.48 -23.24 -16.96
C VAL A 164 24.87 -23.21 -15.56
N VAL A 165 25.08 -24.26 -14.76
CA VAL A 165 24.58 -24.34 -13.38
C VAL A 165 25.55 -23.64 -12.42
N VAL A 166 26.85 -23.77 -12.68
CA VAL A 166 27.91 -23.13 -11.90
C VAL A 166 27.98 -21.61 -12.14
N SER A 167 27.68 -21.16 -13.36
CA SER A 167 27.66 -19.74 -13.76
C SER A 167 26.44 -19.42 -14.63
N PRO A 168 25.26 -19.26 -14.02
CA PRO A 168 24.03 -19.05 -14.76
C PRO A 168 23.99 -17.70 -15.48
N PRO A 169 23.73 -17.67 -16.80
CA PRO A 169 23.69 -16.43 -17.57
C PRO A 169 22.56 -15.48 -17.13
N TRP A 170 21.52 -15.96 -16.44
CA TRP A 170 20.41 -15.14 -15.92
C TRP A 170 20.73 -14.42 -14.60
N LEU A 171 21.81 -14.79 -13.89
CA LEU A 171 22.33 -14.00 -12.77
C LEU A 171 23.16 -12.80 -13.24
N SER A 172 23.59 -12.80 -14.51
CA SER A 172 24.27 -11.67 -15.13
C SER A 172 23.27 -10.53 -15.32
N LYS A 173 23.42 -9.45 -14.54
CA LYS A 173 22.56 -8.25 -14.66
C LYS A 173 22.67 -7.68 -16.07
N LYS A 174 21.69 -7.92 -16.94
CA LYS A 174 21.60 -7.26 -18.25
C LYS A 174 21.47 -5.75 -18.05
N LYS A 175 22.41 -4.97 -18.61
CA LYS A 175 22.26 -3.51 -18.74
C LYS A 175 20.99 -3.23 -19.54
N LYS A 176 20.03 -2.51 -18.94
CA LYS A 176 18.85 -2.02 -19.68
C LYS A 176 19.35 -1.03 -20.72
N SER A 177 19.30 -1.39 -22.00
CA SER A 177 19.48 -0.46 -23.10
C SER A 177 18.38 0.61 -23.03
N PRO A 178 18.71 1.91 -23.14
CA PRO A 178 17.71 2.96 -23.14
C PRO A 178 16.79 2.76 -24.35
N ILE A 179 15.48 2.69 -24.11
CA ILE A 179 14.47 2.67 -25.16
C ILE A 179 14.51 4.05 -25.81
N PRO A 180 14.71 4.17 -27.14
CA PRO A 180 14.65 5.46 -27.81
C PRO A 180 13.26 6.07 -27.60
N VAL A 181 13.22 7.23 -26.93
CA VAL A 181 11.98 8.00 -26.77
C VAL A 181 11.76 8.75 -28.08
N LEU A 182 10.76 8.32 -28.85
CA LEU A 182 10.30 9.04 -30.02
C LEU A 182 9.51 10.27 -29.55
N ASP A 183 10.11 11.45 -29.66
CA ASP A 183 9.45 12.72 -29.39
C ASP A 183 8.55 13.09 -30.59
N LEU A 184 7.34 12.54 -30.59
CA LEU A 184 6.34 12.80 -31.62
C LEU A 184 5.45 13.96 -31.16
N ALA A 185 5.43 15.04 -31.92
CA ALA A 185 4.49 16.14 -31.70
C ALA A 185 3.05 15.61 -31.77
N PRO A 186 2.18 15.97 -30.81
CA PRO A 186 0.77 15.59 -30.86
C PRO A 186 0.12 16.16 -32.12
N LEU A 187 -0.72 15.37 -32.77
CA LEU A 187 -1.50 15.81 -33.93
C LEU A 187 -2.35 17.02 -33.52
N GLY A 188 -2.29 18.11 -34.30
CA GLY A 188 -3.12 19.31 -34.14
C GLY A 188 -4.59 19.10 -34.50
N ILE A 189 -5.15 17.94 -34.14
CA ILE A 189 -6.58 17.66 -34.20
C ILE A 189 -7.23 18.39 -33.03
N GLU A 190 -8.27 19.17 -33.32
CA GLU A 190 -9.00 19.88 -32.28
C GLU A 190 -9.64 18.90 -31.29
N PRO A 191 -9.57 19.18 -29.98
CA PRO A 191 -10.15 18.30 -28.98
C PRO A 191 -11.69 18.36 -29.02
N ILE A 192 -12.33 17.19 -28.96
CA ILE A 192 -13.79 17.04 -29.02
C ILE A 192 -14.32 16.60 -27.66
N CYS A 193 -15.38 17.24 -27.20
CA CYS A 193 -16.10 16.89 -25.98
C CYS A 193 -17.43 16.21 -26.32
N TYR A 194 -17.62 14.99 -25.83
CA TYR A 194 -18.86 14.22 -25.93
C TYR A 194 -19.71 14.27 -24.66
N LEU A 195 -19.38 15.15 -23.70
CA LEU A 195 -20.26 15.43 -22.56
C LEU A 195 -21.45 16.27 -23.05
N THR A 196 -22.57 15.61 -23.33
CA THR A 196 -23.85 16.30 -23.49
C THR A 196 -24.37 16.74 -22.12
N GLU A 197 -25.27 17.72 -22.11
CA GLU A 197 -25.90 18.20 -20.89
C GLU A 197 -26.62 17.06 -20.13
N GLU A 198 -27.27 16.14 -20.85
CA GLU A 198 -27.90 14.95 -20.29
C GLU A 198 -26.91 14.02 -19.60
N ILE A 199 -25.79 13.69 -20.25
CA ILE A 199 -24.74 12.82 -19.67
C ILE A 199 -24.11 13.52 -18.47
N SER A 200 -23.83 14.82 -18.57
CA SER A 200 -23.28 15.61 -17.48
C SER A 200 -24.20 15.59 -16.26
N ASN A 201 -25.51 15.83 -16.45
CA ASN A 201 -26.51 15.79 -15.38
C ASN A 201 -26.64 14.41 -14.74
N GLN A 202 -26.59 13.33 -15.53
CA GLN A 202 -26.59 11.96 -15.02
C GLN A 202 -25.35 11.65 -14.16
N LEU A 203 -24.17 12.13 -14.57
CA LEU A 203 -22.94 11.95 -13.80
C LEU A 203 -22.94 12.82 -12.54
N LEU A 204 -23.38 14.07 -12.63
CA LEU A 204 -23.51 15.00 -11.50
C LEU A 204 -24.54 14.53 -10.47
N ALA A 205 -25.55 13.74 -10.87
CA ALA A 205 -26.52 13.14 -9.94
C ALA A 205 -25.84 12.23 -8.88
N LYS A 206 -24.70 11.61 -9.20
CA LYS A 206 -23.91 10.83 -8.23
C LYS A 206 -23.30 11.71 -7.14
N TYR A 207 -23.12 13.00 -7.43
CA TYR A 207 -22.46 13.98 -6.59
C TYR A 207 -23.44 14.90 -5.84
N ILE A 208 -24.74 14.60 -5.79
CA ILE A 208 -25.74 15.46 -5.10
C ILE A 208 -25.42 15.68 -3.62
N TRP A 209 -24.96 14.65 -2.92
CA TRP A 209 -24.55 14.80 -1.53
C TRP A 209 -23.26 15.62 -1.43
N TYR A 210 -22.29 15.31 -2.30
CA TYR A 210 -20.99 15.97 -2.34
C TYR A 210 -21.09 17.46 -2.67
N SER A 211 -21.92 17.86 -3.64
CA SER A 211 -22.13 19.26 -4.04
C SER A 211 -22.64 20.15 -2.91
N LYS A 212 -23.42 19.58 -1.97
CA LYS A 212 -23.87 20.26 -0.75
C LYS A 212 -22.75 20.50 0.26
N HIS A 213 -21.72 19.66 0.27
CA HIS A 213 -20.57 19.78 1.19
C HIS A 213 -19.48 20.70 0.67
N ILE A 214 -19.36 20.84 -0.66
CA ILE A 214 -18.38 21.73 -1.28
C ILE A 214 -18.93 23.12 -1.57
N THR A 215 -20.24 23.37 -1.38
CA THR A 215 -20.82 24.69 -1.60
C THR A 215 -20.12 25.70 -0.69
N VAL A 216 -19.70 26.82 -1.27
CA VAL A 216 -19.01 27.91 -0.58
C VAL A 216 -20.03 29.03 -0.38
N SER A 217 -20.15 29.53 0.84
CA SER A 217 -20.98 30.70 1.11
C SER A 217 -20.32 31.94 0.48
N HIS A 218 -21.11 32.89 -0.03
CA HIS A 218 -20.58 34.16 -0.53
C HIS A 218 -19.83 34.96 0.57
N GLU A 219 -20.10 34.65 1.84
CA GLU A 219 -19.46 35.27 3.02
C GLU A 219 -18.24 34.48 3.53
N GLU A 220 -17.86 33.38 2.86
CA GLU A 220 -16.77 32.53 3.32
C GLU A 220 -15.40 33.18 3.09
N SER A 221 -14.62 33.28 4.17
CA SER A 221 -13.26 33.83 4.08
C SER A 221 -12.36 33.00 3.17
N THR A 222 -11.44 33.66 2.47
CA THR A 222 -10.41 33.02 1.63
C THR A 222 -9.57 32.01 2.40
N THR A 223 -9.34 32.25 3.69
CA THR A 223 -8.64 31.32 4.57
C THR A 223 -9.40 30.01 4.79
N ASN A 224 -10.73 30.08 4.92
CA ASN A 224 -11.57 28.88 5.05
C ASN A 224 -11.64 28.12 3.72
N LEU A 225 -11.74 28.83 2.59
CA LEU A 225 -11.67 28.23 1.26
C LEU A 225 -10.37 27.43 1.08
N LEU A 226 -9.22 28.04 1.41
CA LEU A 226 -7.91 27.39 1.35
C LEU A 226 -7.81 26.20 2.29
N ALA A 227 -8.36 26.30 3.50
CA ALA A 227 -8.39 25.18 4.44
C ALA A 227 -9.17 23.99 3.88
N ARG A 228 -10.34 24.23 3.28
CA ARG A 228 -11.15 23.18 2.64
C ARG A 228 -10.48 22.60 1.39
N MET A 229 -9.71 23.39 0.64
CA MET A 229 -8.90 22.89 -0.48
C MET A 229 -7.69 22.05 -0.04
N GLY A 230 -7.37 22.00 1.26
CA GLY A 230 -6.32 21.15 1.82
C GLY A 230 -5.22 21.89 2.59
N PHE A 231 -5.23 23.23 2.67
CA PHE A 231 -4.32 24.01 3.54
C PHE A 231 -4.79 23.98 4.99
N GLN A 232 -4.87 22.79 5.57
CA GLN A 232 -5.26 22.61 6.95
C GLN A 232 -4.26 21.70 7.64
N ARG A 233 -3.68 22.20 8.73
CA ARG A 233 -2.77 21.44 9.58
C ARG A 233 -3.32 21.39 11.00
N ARG A 234 -3.33 20.21 11.59
CA ARG A 234 -3.68 20.01 13.00
C ARG A 234 -2.42 19.73 13.80
N ILE A 235 -2.13 20.57 14.79
CA ILE A 235 -1.02 20.37 15.74
C ILE A 235 -1.60 20.42 17.15
N ALA A 236 -1.30 19.39 17.96
CA ALA A 236 -1.71 19.30 19.36
C ALA A 236 -3.22 19.57 19.61
N GLY A 237 -4.09 19.14 18.68
CA GLY A 237 -5.53 19.31 18.80
C GLY A 237 -6.07 20.61 18.19
N THR A 238 -5.24 21.60 17.90
CA THR A 238 -5.64 22.90 17.34
C THR A 238 -5.49 22.95 15.82
N TYR A 239 -6.43 23.61 15.15
CA TYR A 239 -6.35 23.88 13.72
C TYR A 239 -5.50 25.12 13.44
N ILE A 240 -4.51 24.97 12.58
CA ILE A 240 -3.68 26.07 12.09
C ILE A 240 -4.24 26.52 10.75
N LYS A 241 -4.58 27.80 10.67
CA LYS A 241 -5.05 28.46 9.45
C LYS A 241 -3.92 28.60 8.45
N ALA A 242 -4.26 28.68 7.16
CA ALA A 242 -3.30 28.98 6.11
C ALA A 242 -2.52 30.29 6.44
N PRO A 243 -1.20 30.33 6.20
CA PRO A 243 -0.41 31.55 6.37
C PRO A 243 -0.96 32.72 5.54
N GLU A 244 -0.79 33.96 6.01
CA GLU A 244 -1.22 35.16 5.25
C GLU A 244 -0.60 35.21 3.85
N ALA A 245 0.67 34.80 3.71
CA ALA A 245 1.34 34.70 2.41
C ALA A 245 0.62 33.75 1.41
N VAL A 246 -0.02 32.68 1.91
CA VAL A 246 -0.80 31.75 1.07
C VAL A 246 -2.13 32.38 0.64
N VAL A 247 -2.74 33.17 1.54
CA VAL A 247 -3.95 33.93 1.21
C VAL A 247 -3.66 34.98 0.13
N GLU A 248 -2.56 35.71 0.26
CA GLU A 248 -2.10 36.67 -0.74
C GLU A 248 -1.76 36.00 -2.07
N ALA A 249 -1.04 34.88 -2.06
CA ALA A 249 -0.73 34.12 -3.26
C ALA A 249 -2.00 33.65 -4.00
N TRP A 250 -3.04 33.22 -3.27
CA TRP A 250 -4.33 32.86 -3.85
C TRP A 250 -5.10 34.04 -4.46
N LEU A 251 -5.04 35.20 -3.81
CA LEU A 251 -5.65 36.42 -4.33
C LEU A 251 -4.95 36.92 -5.59
N ASN A 252 -3.61 36.82 -5.62
CA ASN A 252 -2.77 37.25 -6.74
C ASN A 252 -2.63 36.21 -7.87
N GLU A 253 -3.32 35.06 -7.78
CA GLU A 253 -3.20 33.93 -8.73
C GLU A 253 -1.76 33.39 -8.88
N ASP A 254 -0.94 33.53 -7.83
CA ASP A 254 0.41 32.96 -7.79
C ASP A 254 0.37 31.48 -7.38
N TYR A 255 0.06 30.63 -8.34
CA TYR A 255 0.00 29.18 -8.14
C TYR A 255 1.38 28.55 -7.85
N SER A 256 2.47 29.20 -8.24
CA SER A 256 3.81 28.66 -8.01
C SER A 256 4.16 28.66 -6.52
N THR A 257 3.88 29.77 -5.85
CA THR A 257 4.03 29.94 -4.40
C THR A 257 3.05 29.05 -3.63
N LEU A 258 1.80 28.93 -4.11
CA LEU A 258 0.83 28.00 -3.50
C LEU A 258 1.33 26.54 -3.51
N LEU A 259 1.91 26.09 -4.63
CA LEU A 259 2.44 24.74 -4.76
C LEU A 259 3.67 24.49 -3.88
N SER A 260 4.55 25.48 -3.69
CA SER A 260 5.69 25.35 -2.79
C SER A 260 5.26 25.32 -1.32
N GLU A 261 4.37 26.21 -0.92
CA GLU A 261 3.86 26.30 0.45
C GLU A 261 3.06 25.05 0.83
N PHE A 262 2.27 24.51 -0.09
CA PHE A 262 1.50 23.29 0.17
C PHE A 262 2.38 22.08 0.53
N LYS A 263 3.57 21.96 -0.07
CA LYS A 263 4.53 20.90 0.26
C LYS A 263 5.04 20.97 1.69
N VAL A 264 5.05 22.16 2.28
CA VAL A 264 5.56 22.41 3.64
C VAL A 264 4.41 22.39 4.66
N PHE A 265 3.24 22.91 4.28
CA PHE A 265 2.14 23.19 5.19
C PHE A 265 1.10 22.06 5.34
N HIS A 266 1.14 21.02 4.50
CA HIS A 266 0.10 19.98 4.50
C HIS A 266 0.01 19.18 5.83
N SER A 267 -1.16 18.57 6.07
CA SER A 267 -1.38 17.66 7.21
C SER A 267 -0.46 16.42 7.14
N PRO A 268 -0.05 15.82 8.28
CA PRO A 268 0.62 14.51 8.30
C PRO A 268 -0.23 13.38 7.71
N THR A 269 -1.56 13.55 7.68
CA THR A 269 -2.53 12.54 7.24
C THR A 269 -3.17 12.83 5.89
N GLY A 270 -2.92 14.02 5.31
CA GLY A 270 -3.56 14.47 4.07
C GLY A 270 -2.57 15.29 3.24
N HIS A 271 -2.22 14.78 2.07
CA HIS A 271 -1.21 15.36 1.18
C HIS A 271 -1.78 15.78 -0.17
N TYR A 272 -3.10 15.95 -0.30
CA TYR A 272 -3.78 16.17 -1.58
C TYR A 272 -4.69 17.40 -1.54
N TRP A 273 -4.77 18.08 -2.67
CA TRP A 273 -5.71 19.16 -2.91
C TRP A 273 -7.11 18.63 -3.18
N GLN A 274 -8.12 19.25 -2.54
CA GLN A 274 -9.52 19.00 -2.83
C GLN A 274 -10.00 20.01 -3.88
N LEU A 275 -9.84 19.66 -5.16
CA LEU A 275 -10.07 20.59 -6.27
C LEU A 275 -11.54 20.71 -6.64
N GLY A 276 -12.42 19.86 -6.10
CA GLY A 276 -13.87 19.94 -6.36
C GLY A 276 -14.48 21.27 -5.95
N ILE A 277 -13.90 21.96 -4.97
CA ILE A 277 -14.33 23.29 -4.51
C ILE A 277 -14.14 24.35 -5.60
N LEU A 278 -13.20 24.17 -6.54
CA LEU A 278 -12.97 25.14 -7.62
C LEU A 278 -14.22 25.35 -8.49
N THR A 279 -15.14 24.39 -8.55
CA THR A 279 -16.37 24.51 -9.34
C THR A 279 -17.34 25.55 -8.79
N THR A 280 -17.18 26.00 -7.53
CA THR A 280 -17.99 27.06 -6.93
C THR A 280 -17.45 28.46 -7.23
N LEU A 281 -16.26 28.55 -7.82
CA LEU A 281 -15.60 29.82 -8.14
C LEU A 281 -15.95 30.28 -9.57
N PRO A 282 -15.73 31.57 -9.89
CA PRO A 282 -15.86 32.05 -11.26
C PRO A 282 -15.01 31.20 -12.24
N LEU A 283 -15.63 30.80 -13.35
CA LEU A 283 -15.08 29.79 -14.28
C LEU A 283 -13.65 30.09 -14.72
N GLU A 284 -13.32 31.36 -15.00
CA GLU A 284 -11.98 31.75 -15.46
C GLU A 284 -10.90 31.51 -14.39
N LYS A 285 -11.17 31.93 -13.15
CA LYS A 285 -10.25 31.70 -12.02
C LYS A 285 -10.17 30.21 -11.69
N ALA A 286 -11.29 29.50 -11.73
CA ALA A 286 -11.38 28.07 -11.47
C ALA A 286 -10.53 27.24 -12.45
N VAL A 287 -10.63 27.52 -13.75
CA VAL A 287 -9.88 26.80 -14.79
C VAL A 287 -8.38 27.06 -14.67
N LYS A 288 -7.96 28.32 -14.43
CA LYS A 288 -6.55 28.64 -14.20
C LYS A 288 -5.99 27.87 -13.00
N ALA A 289 -6.72 27.89 -11.88
CA ALA A 289 -6.34 27.18 -10.67
C ALA A 289 -6.29 25.66 -10.89
N TRP A 290 -7.30 25.09 -11.57
CA TRP A 290 -7.34 23.67 -11.92
C TRP A 290 -6.10 23.23 -12.71
N ASN A 291 -5.78 23.96 -13.79
CA ASN A 291 -4.65 23.63 -14.65
C ASN A 291 -3.29 23.73 -13.91
N ALA A 292 -3.15 24.68 -12.98
CA ALA A 292 -1.92 24.85 -12.21
C ALA A 292 -1.79 23.87 -11.03
N LEU A 293 -2.87 23.66 -10.26
CA LEU A 293 -2.83 22.88 -9.03
C LEU A 293 -2.77 21.36 -9.28
N THR A 294 -3.29 20.89 -10.41
CA THR A 294 -3.22 19.47 -10.84
C THR A 294 -1.78 18.96 -11.04
N LEU A 295 -0.79 19.86 -11.10
CA LEU A 295 0.64 19.50 -11.07
C LEU A 295 1.07 18.85 -9.74
N SER A 296 0.25 18.96 -8.69
CA SER A 296 0.48 18.36 -7.37
C SER A 296 -0.58 17.30 -7.03
N PRO A 297 -0.39 16.51 -5.96
CA PRO A 297 -1.38 15.53 -5.50
C PRO A 297 -2.77 16.13 -5.30
N HIS A 298 -3.82 15.55 -5.88
CA HIS A 298 -5.17 16.12 -5.84
C HIS A 298 -6.25 15.04 -5.97
N THR A 299 -7.50 15.45 -5.72
CA THR A 299 -8.73 14.66 -5.91
C THR A 299 -9.78 15.47 -6.66
N ASP A 300 -10.90 14.83 -6.97
CA ASP A 300 -12.12 15.38 -7.56
C ASP A 300 -12.00 15.71 -9.06
N THR A 301 -11.22 14.90 -9.79
CA THR A 301 -10.96 15.07 -11.22
C THR A 301 -12.23 14.89 -12.06
N GLU A 302 -13.01 13.83 -11.81
CA GLU A 302 -14.25 13.60 -12.55
C GLU A 302 -15.21 14.78 -12.36
N TYR A 303 -15.45 15.16 -11.10
CA TYR A 303 -16.34 16.26 -10.75
C TYR A 303 -15.89 17.59 -11.37
N SER A 304 -14.60 17.93 -11.25
CA SER A 304 -14.04 19.16 -11.83
C SER A 304 -14.21 19.21 -13.36
N MET A 305 -13.97 18.08 -14.04
CA MET A 305 -14.10 18.02 -15.50
C MET A 305 -15.54 18.11 -16.00
N LEU A 306 -16.53 17.69 -15.22
CA LEU A 306 -17.95 17.88 -15.55
C LEU A 306 -18.34 19.36 -15.61
N HIS A 307 -17.66 20.22 -14.82
CA HIS A 307 -17.91 21.66 -14.79
C HIS A 307 -17.02 22.44 -15.78
N PHE A 308 -15.76 22.03 -15.96
CA PHE A 308 -14.80 22.78 -16.80
C PHE A 308 -14.82 22.36 -18.28
N GLY A 309 -15.24 21.13 -18.58
CA GLY A 309 -15.23 20.61 -19.94
C GLY A 309 -13.85 20.74 -20.61
N LEU A 310 -13.84 21.13 -21.88
CA LEU A 310 -12.59 21.28 -22.66
C LEU A 310 -11.61 22.30 -22.06
N LYS A 311 -12.10 23.30 -21.33
CA LYS A 311 -11.22 24.32 -20.71
C LYS A 311 -10.30 23.71 -19.64
N GLY A 312 -10.72 22.60 -19.04
CA GLY A 312 -9.95 21.85 -18.04
C GLY A 312 -9.01 20.78 -18.60
N LEU A 313 -8.90 20.64 -19.93
CA LEU A 313 -8.12 19.58 -20.58
C LEU A 313 -6.64 19.54 -20.14
N PRO A 314 -5.92 20.67 -20.00
CA PRO A 314 -4.53 20.63 -19.50
C PRO A 314 -4.43 20.01 -18.10
N GLY A 315 -5.34 20.36 -17.19
CA GLY A 315 -5.39 19.76 -15.85
C GLY A 315 -5.80 18.28 -15.87
N LEU A 316 -6.65 17.85 -16.82
CA LEU A 316 -6.97 16.44 -17.00
C LEU A 316 -5.74 15.63 -17.45
N VAL A 317 -4.91 16.17 -18.35
CA VAL A 317 -3.65 15.53 -18.76
C VAL A 317 -2.73 15.34 -17.55
N ASN A 318 -2.58 16.38 -16.71
CA ASN A 318 -1.81 16.32 -15.48
C ASN A 318 -2.35 15.27 -14.51
N SER A 319 -3.68 15.23 -14.32
CA SER A 319 -4.34 14.27 -13.45
C SER A 319 -4.15 12.84 -13.94
N LEU A 320 -4.34 12.58 -15.24
CA LEU A 320 -4.17 11.25 -15.83
C LEU A 320 -2.74 10.72 -15.71
N ALA A 321 -1.74 11.60 -15.79
CA ALA A 321 -0.34 11.23 -15.60
C ALA A 321 -0.03 10.78 -14.16
N ARG A 322 -0.77 11.30 -13.15
CA ARG A 322 -0.52 11.12 -11.72
C ARG A 322 -1.48 10.12 -11.05
N TYR A 323 -2.78 10.28 -11.24
CA TYR A 323 -3.86 9.45 -10.68
C TYR A 323 -4.73 8.85 -11.79
N PRO A 324 -4.18 7.92 -12.60
CA PRO A 324 -4.90 7.35 -13.72
C PRO A 324 -6.16 6.58 -13.31
N GLN A 325 -6.25 6.09 -12.06
CA GLN A 325 -7.45 5.39 -11.57
C GLN A 325 -8.67 6.31 -11.48
N GLU A 326 -8.45 7.57 -11.11
CA GLU A 326 -9.50 8.56 -10.94
C GLU A 326 -9.80 9.29 -12.26
N ALA A 327 -8.76 9.62 -13.03
CA ALA A 327 -8.88 10.45 -14.23
C ALA A 327 -9.26 9.68 -15.50
N LEU A 328 -8.91 8.39 -15.61
CA LEU A 328 -9.15 7.62 -16.84
C LEU A 328 -10.64 7.44 -17.18
N PRO A 329 -11.56 7.18 -16.23
CA PRO A 329 -12.98 7.03 -16.55
C PRO A 329 -13.58 8.24 -17.27
N ILE A 330 -13.29 9.45 -16.81
CA ILE A 330 -13.83 10.68 -17.41
C ILE A 330 -13.23 10.98 -18.79
N THR A 331 -12.02 10.48 -19.10
CA THR A 331 -11.42 10.63 -20.44
C THR A 331 -12.25 9.98 -21.54
N ASN A 332 -13.13 9.03 -21.21
CA ASN A 332 -14.02 8.40 -22.18
C ASN A 332 -14.98 9.39 -22.86
N TYR A 333 -15.10 10.63 -22.36
CA TYR A 333 -15.92 11.68 -22.97
C TYR A 333 -15.10 12.78 -23.65
N PHE A 334 -13.76 12.69 -23.62
CA PHE A 334 -12.86 13.66 -24.22
C PHE A 334 -11.96 12.99 -25.25
N ALA A 335 -12.09 13.41 -26.50
CA ALA A 335 -11.22 12.99 -27.57
C ALA A 335 -10.17 14.08 -27.79
N ALA A 336 -8.96 13.82 -27.30
CA ALA A 336 -7.88 14.79 -27.29
C ALA A 336 -6.53 14.08 -27.45
N SER A 337 -5.69 14.59 -28.36
CA SER A 337 -4.39 13.99 -28.68
C SER A 337 -3.44 14.04 -27.48
N GLU A 338 -3.57 15.04 -26.60
CA GLU A 338 -2.73 15.19 -25.41
C GLU A 338 -2.95 14.09 -24.36
N LEU A 339 -4.11 13.42 -24.39
CA LEU A 339 -4.41 12.30 -23.48
C LEU A 339 -3.75 10.99 -23.93
N ALA A 340 -3.47 10.84 -25.23
CA ALA A 340 -3.02 9.59 -25.82
C ALA A 340 -1.75 9.01 -25.17
N PRO A 341 -0.69 9.79 -24.84
CA PRO A 341 0.50 9.23 -24.19
C PRO A 341 0.22 8.63 -22.82
N ALA A 342 -0.63 9.29 -22.02
CA ALA A 342 -0.97 8.85 -20.68
C ALA A 342 -1.92 7.64 -20.71
N VAL A 343 -2.88 7.61 -21.63
CA VAL A 343 -3.76 6.44 -21.87
C VAL A 343 -2.94 5.24 -22.38
N ALA A 344 -2.03 5.44 -23.32
CA ALA A 344 -1.15 4.37 -23.83
C ALA A 344 -0.25 3.81 -22.72
N ARG A 345 0.27 4.67 -21.83
CA ARG A 345 1.01 4.24 -20.64
C ARG A 345 0.14 3.40 -19.71
N ALA A 346 -1.11 3.82 -19.47
CA ALA A 346 -2.06 3.07 -18.64
C ALA A 346 -2.34 1.68 -19.25
N PHE A 347 -2.59 1.59 -20.56
CA PHE A 347 -2.79 0.32 -21.27
C PHE A 347 -1.60 -0.64 -21.12
N ASN A 348 -0.38 -0.12 -21.29
CA ASN A 348 0.83 -0.95 -21.25
C ASN A 348 1.20 -1.37 -19.81
N LYS A 349 1.22 -0.41 -18.86
CA LYS A 349 1.79 -0.62 -17.52
C LYS A 349 0.79 -1.00 -16.43
N LEU A 350 -0.49 -0.61 -16.54
CA LEU A 350 -1.47 -0.74 -15.46
C LEU A 350 -2.47 -1.86 -15.76
N LYS A 351 -2.31 -3.01 -15.10
CA LYS A 351 -3.16 -4.19 -15.35
C LYS A 351 -4.65 -3.92 -15.12
N THR A 352 -4.98 -3.18 -14.06
CA THR A 352 -6.36 -2.89 -13.65
C THR A 352 -7.07 -1.93 -14.60
N LEU A 353 -6.34 -0.97 -15.17
CA LEU A 353 -6.89 0.07 -16.05
C LEU A 353 -6.73 -0.26 -17.54
N ARG A 354 -6.19 -1.43 -17.86
CA ARG A 354 -5.88 -1.82 -19.25
C ARG A 354 -7.12 -1.85 -20.11
N GLN A 355 -8.24 -2.36 -19.58
CA GLN A 355 -9.47 -2.48 -20.36
C GLN A 355 -10.05 -1.09 -20.67
N ASP A 356 -10.09 -0.19 -19.70
CA ASP A 356 -10.61 1.17 -19.90
C ASP A 356 -9.72 1.96 -20.86
N ALA A 357 -8.40 1.85 -20.72
CA ALA A 357 -7.45 2.48 -21.64
C ALA A 357 -7.58 1.91 -23.07
N ARG A 358 -7.82 0.60 -23.21
CA ARG A 358 -8.09 -0.02 -24.51
C ARG A 358 -9.38 0.53 -25.12
N SER A 359 -10.44 0.65 -24.33
CA SER A 359 -11.72 1.20 -24.79
C SER A 359 -11.56 2.62 -25.32
N TRP A 360 -10.79 3.47 -24.63
CA TRP A 360 -10.50 4.82 -25.11
C TRP A 360 -9.72 4.83 -26.43
N LEU A 361 -8.65 4.04 -26.53
CA LEU A 361 -7.82 3.94 -27.74
C LEU A 361 -8.61 3.45 -28.97
N LEU A 362 -9.57 2.54 -28.76
CA LEU A 362 -10.44 2.04 -29.82
C LEU A 362 -11.55 3.02 -30.18
N LYS A 363 -12.03 3.81 -29.22
CA LYS A 363 -13.08 4.80 -29.41
C LYS A 363 -12.58 6.03 -30.16
N TYR A 364 -11.34 6.46 -29.93
CA TYR A 364 -10.74 7.66 -30.50
C TYR A 364 -9.46 7.36 -31.29
N PRO A 365 -9.53 6.56 -32.37
CA PRO A 365 -8.32 6.13 -33.10
C PRO A 365 -7.56 7.29 -33.75
N GLU A 366 -8.28 8.35 -34.16
CA GLU A 366 -7.70 9.55 -34.80
C GLU A 366 -6.87 10.37 -33.80
N HIS A 367 -7.37 10.51 -32.56
CA HIS A 367 -6.67 11.20 -31.47
C HIS A 367 -5.64 10.31 -30.77
N ALA A 368 -5.72 8.99 -30.92
CA ALA A 368 -4.75 8.05 -30.38
C ALA A 368 -3.46 7.93 -31.22
N HIS A 369 -3.52 8.32 -32.49
CA HIS A 369 -2.36 8.33 -33.38
C HIS A 369 -1.52 9.60 -33.16
N ASN A 370 -0.22 9.46 -32.94
CA ASN A 370 0.73 10.56 -33.11
C ASN A 370 1.40 10.39 -34.48
N ARG A 371 1.02 11.19 -35.48
CA ARG A 371 1.72 11.24 -36.78
C ARG A 371 2.83 12.28 -36.69
N PRO A 372 4.06 12.02 -37.15
CA PRO A 372 5.10 13.04 -37.17
C PRO A 372 4.64 14.24 -38.00
N ALA A 373 4.77 15.44 -37.41
CA ALA A 373 4.46 16.69 -38.09
C ALA A 373 5.33 16.82 -39.35
N THR A 374 4.66 16.98 -40.50
CA THR A 374 5.18 17.43 -41.79
C THR A 374 6.35 16.63 -42.40
N CYS A 375 6.03 15.68 -43.29
CA CYS A 375 6.75 15.62 -44.56
C CYS A 375 6.03 16.57 -45.52
N GLY A 376 6.56 17.79 -45.62
CA GLY A 376 6.21 18.69 -46.70
C GLY A 376 6.67 18.12 -48.05
N ALA A 377 5.82 18.33 -49.06
CA ALA A 377 6.12 18.26 -50.49
C ALA A 377 6.72 16.95 -51.05
N ARG A 378 5.89 16.21 -51.80
CA ARG A 378 6.21 15.84 -53.19
C ARG A 378 4.92 15.55 -53.96
N GLN A 379 4.38 16.61 -54.57
CA GLN A 379 3.76 16.49 -55.89
C GLN A 379 4.88 16.17 -56.89
N SER A 380 4.63 15.17 -57.75
CA SER A 380 5.39 14.66 -58.92
C SER A 380 5.64 13.15 -58.73
N ARG A 381 5.15 12.22 -59.54
CA ARG A 381 4.60 12.23 -60.90
C ARG A 381 3.58 11.09 -61.00
#